data_AF-A0A2W1LDQ5-F1
#
_entry.id   AF-A0A2W1LDQ5-F1
#
_cell.length_a   1.000
_cell.length_b   1.000
_cell.length_c   1.000
_cell.angle_alpha   90.00
_cell.angle_beta   90.00
_cell.angle_gamma   90.00
#
_symmetry.space_group_name_H-M   'P 1'
#
loop_
_entity.id
_entity.type
_entity.pdbx_description
1 polymer ?
#
loop_
_entity_poly.entity_id
_entity_poly.type
_entity_poly.pdbx_seq_one_letter_code
_entity_poly.pdbx_strand_id
1 'polypeptide(L)'
;MFRIPVEQYLDAQSMVTLMKIDENGQALPIARLSDDGNLYNGDELHGDGVYSTLLAVGTTETGEQRYRAELKHADETSVSSDIVVRVVKRSSPLERTAYIELINKIQKQESELSAKEMVGWLTKQPEIDSAGESATGGSVWYTTKQGTRGALLLGEAGSKGATVQKWRRPSPNSCSL
;
A
#
# COMPACT_ATOMS: atom_id res chain seq x y z
N MET A 1 0.69 16.61 1.18
CA MET A 1 -0.04 17.86 0.88
C MET A 1 -1.51 17.59 1.13
N PHE A 2 -2.14 18.45 1.93
CA PHE A 2 -3.59 18.40 2.17
C PHE A 2 -4.22 19.59 1.46
N ARG A 3 -5.29 19.36 0.69
CA ARG A 3 -6.07 20.39 -0.01
C ARG A 3 -7.55 20.12 0.24
N ILE A 4 -8.28 21.13 0.71
CA ILE A 4 -9.67 21.02 1.13
C ILE A 4 -10.44 22.15 0.46
N PRO A 5 -11.33 21.84 -0.50
CA PRO A 5 -12.23 22.84 -1.05
C PRO A 5 -13.29 23.20 -0.01
N VAL A 6 -13.58 24.50 0.12
CA VAL A 6 -14.64 25.02 0.97
C VAL A 6 -15.60 25.81 0.07
N GLU A 7 -16.85 25.35 -0.02
CA GLU A 7 -17.86 25.93 -0.92
C GLU A 7 -18.42 27.28 -0.43
N GLN A 8 -18.17 27.63 0.84
CA GLN A 8 -18.65 28.86 1.45
C GLN A 8 -17.51 29.87 1.59
N TYR A 9 -17.84 31.14 1.36
CA TYR A 9 -16.90 32.24 1.62
C TYR A 9 -16.63 32.31 3.12
N LEU A 10 -15.38 32.06 3.50
CA LEU A 10 -14.95 32.15 4.89
C LEU A 10 -14.73 33.60 5.27
N ASP A 11 -15.33 34.03 6.38
CA ASP A 11 -15.03 35.32 6.96
C ASP A 11 -13.67 35.31 7.69
N ALA A 12 -13.21 36.48 8.13
CA ALA A 12 -11.94 36.60 8.84
C ALA A 12 -11.87 35.83 10.19
N GLN A 13 -13.01 35.34 10.70
CA GLN A 13 -13.10 34.59 11.95
C GLN A 13 -13.10 33.07 11.72
N SER A 14 -13.28 32.65 10.46
CA SER A 14 -13.31 31.24 10.08
C SER A 14 -11.90 30.65 10.05
N MET A 15 -11.75 29.43 10.56
CA MET A 15 -10.47 28.75 10.57
C MET A 15 -10.61 27.30 10.11
N VAL A 16 -9.84 26.94 9.08
CA VAL A 16 -9.66 25.55 8.63
C VAL A 16 -8.41 24.98 9.29
N THR A 17 -8.58 23.89 10.02
CA THR A 17 -7.52 23.23 10.79
C THR A 17 -7.40 21.78 10.40
N LEU A 18 -6.19 21.30 10.14
CA LEU A 18 -5.89 19.90 10.01
C LEU A 18 -5.78 19.29 11.40
N MET A 19 -6.53 18.23 11.62
CA MET A 19 -6.56 17.46 12.84
C MET A 19 -5.93 16.10 12.61
N LYS A 20 -5.15 15.61 13.57
CA LYS A 20 -4.76 14.20 13.67
C LYS A 20 -5.72 13.49 14.61
N ILE A 21 -6.24 12.36 14.20
CA ILE A 21 -7.12 11.53 15.02
C ILE A 21 -6.24 10.49 15.72
N ASP A 22 -6.32 10.43 17.04
CA ASP A 22 -5.60 9.46 17.85
C ASP A 22 -6.31 8.09 17.88
N GLU A 23 -5.72 7.13 18.59
CA GLU A 23 -6.24 5.77 18.72
C GLU A 23 -7.59 5.71 19.47
N ASN A 24 -7.91 6.73 20.27
CA ASN A 24 -9.18 6.86 21.00
C ASN A 24 -10.26 7.58 20.18
N GLY A 25 -9.94 8.01 18.95
CA GLY A 25 -10.84 8.81 18.11
C GLY A 25 -10.85 10.31 18.46
N GLN A 26 -9.95 10.77 19.33
CA GLN A 26 -9.81 12.18 19.68
C GLN A 26 -9.06 12.93 18.57
N ALA A 27 -9.60 14.08 18.17
CA ALA A 27 -8.98 14.95 17.19
C ALA A 27 -8.06 15.98 17.87
N LEU A 28 -6.79 16.00 17.49
CA LEU A 28 -5.78 16.95 17.95
C LEU A 28 -5.39 17.90 16.80
N PRO A 29 -5.43 19.22 16.99
CA PRO A 29 -5.04 20.17 15.94
C PRO A 29 -3.54 20.09 15.69
N ILE A 30 -3.15 20.00 14.42
CA ILE A 30 -1.73 19.85 14.04
C ILE A 30 -1.23 20.90 13.05
N ALA A 31 -2.11 21.48 12.22
CA ALA A 31 -1.73 22.54 11.28
C ALA A 31 -2.94 23.39 10.90
N ARG A 32 -2.71 24.66 10.60
CA ARG A 32 -3.72 25.52 9.97
C ARG A 32 -3.62 25.35 8.45
N LEU A 33 -4.76 25.35 7.76
CA LEU A 33 -4.81 25.43 6.30
C LEU A 33 -5.11 26.87 5.89
N SER A 34 -4.52 27.28 4.78
CA SER A 34 -4.65 28.64 4.23
C SER A 34 -5.01 28.60 2.76
N ASP A 35 -5.75 29.62 2.34
CA ASP A 35 -6.06 29.98 0.94
C ASP A 35 -5.38 31.34 0.68
N ASP A 36 -4.05 31.31 0.54
CA ASP A 36 -3.14 32.46 0.54
C ASP A 36 -2.31 32.61 -0.75
N GLY A 37 -2.50 31.72 -1.73
CA GLY A 37 -1.71 31.66 -2.96
C GLY A 37 -0.22 31.38 -2.72
N ASN A 38 0.14 30.77 -1.59
CA ASN A 38 1.52 30.50 -1.22
C ASN A 38 1.92 29.05 -1.43
N LEU A 39 2.82 28.81 -2.39
CA LEU A 39 3.34 27.48 -2.71
C LEU A 39 4.04 26.79 -1.53
N TYR A 40 4.57 27.54 -0.55
CA TYR A 40 5.15 26.94 0.66
C TYR A 40 4.09 26.26 1.55
N ASN A 41 2.84 26.70 1.47
CA ASN A 41 1.69 26.07 2.11
C ASN A 41 1.03 25.03 1.20
N GLY A 42 1.49 24.90 -0.06
CA GLY A 42 0.89 24.03 -1.07
C GLY A 42 -0.30 24.68 -1.77
N ASP A 43 -0.42 26.00 -1.67
CA ASP A 43 -1.49 26.77 -2.29
C ASP A 43 -1.01 27.50 -3.55
N GLU A 44 -1.77 27.39 -4.62
CA GLU A 44 -1.40 27.89 -5.95
C GLU A 44 -2.13 29.19 -6.29
N LEU A 45 -3.32 29.42 -5.74
CA LEU A 45 -4.21 30.52 -6.11
C LEU A 45 -4.87 31.11 -4.87
N HIS A 46 -4.63 32.39 -4.61
CA HIS A 46 -5.25 33.07 -3.48
C HIS A 46 -6.74 33.34 -3.72
N GLY A 47 -7.57 32.96 -2.75
CA GLY A 47 -9.00 33.23 -2.70
C GLY A 47 -9.83 32.32 -3.60
N ASP A 48 -9.32 31.14 -3.97
CA ASP A 48 -10.05 30.18 -4.81
C ASP A 48 -10.93 29.21 -4.01
N GLY A 49 -10.92 29.32 -2.68
CA GLY A 49 -11.67 28.47 -1.76
C GLY A 49 -10.99 27.13 -1.46
N VAL A 50 -9.76 26.90 -1.92
CA VAL A 50 -8.99 25.67 -1.68
C VAL A 50 -7.96 25.91 -0.59
N TYR A 51 -8.31 25.51 0.63
CA TYR A 51 -7.42 25.64 1.77
C TYR A 51 -6.39 24.51 1.77
N SER A 52 -5.11 24.84 1.93
CA SER A 52 -4.04 23.86 1.86
C SER A 52 -2.97 24.01 2.94
N THR A 53 -2.25 22.90 3.17
CA THR A 53 -1.05 22.88 4.01
C THR A 53 -0.09 21.76 3.58
N LEU A 54 1.21 22.01 3.76
CA LEU A 54 2.26 21.00 3.62
C LEU A 54 2.69 20.51 5.00
N LEU A 55 2.35 19.26 5.30
CA LEU A 55 2.75 18.57 6.52
C LEU A 55 3.80 17.51 6.22
N ALA A 56 4.94 17.59 6.90
CA ALA A 56 5.90 16.49 6.95
C ALA A 56 5.42 15.45 7.97
N VAL A 57 4.99 14.28 7.48
CA VAL A 57 4.62 13.16 8.34
C VAL A 57 5.90 12.40 8.71
N GLY A 58 6.58 12.88 9.75
CA GLY A 58 7.71 12.19 10.37
C GLY A 58 7.20 11.23 11.43
N THR A 59 7.27 9.93 11.18
CA THR A 59 7.02 8.94 12.24
C THR A 59 8.01 7.80 12.13
N THR A 60 8.49 7.37 13.30
CA THR A 60 9.32 6.17 13.47
C THR A 60 8.47 4.90 13.64
N GLU A 61 7.16 5.06 13.76
CA GLU A 61 6.22 3.98 14.05
C GLU A 61 5.43 3.64 12.79
N THR A 62 5.36 2.35 12.49
CA THR A 62 4.48 1.83 11.43
C THR A 62 3.05 1.84 11.91
N GLY A 63 2.11 2.18 11.02
CA GLY A 63 0.70 2.15 11.37
C GLY A 63 -0.15 3.00 10.45
N GLU A 64 -1.43 3.04 10.76
CA GLU A 64 -2.35 3.99 10.12
C GLU A 64 -2.39 5.27 10.94
N GLN A 65 -2.26 6.39 10.24
CA GLN A 65 -2.47 7.71 10.81
C GLN A 65 -3.69 8.31 10.12
N ARG A 66 -4.62 8.82 10.92
CA ARG A 66 -5.86 9.40 10.43
C ARG A 66 -5.83 10.89 10.62
N TYR A 67 -6.28 11.60 9.60
CA TYR A 67 -6.33 13.04 9.57
C TYR A 67 -7.69 13.50 9.09
N ARG A 68 -8.16 14.65 9.54
CA ARG A 68 -9.35 15.31 8.97
C ARG A 68 -9.18 16.81 9.01
N ALA A 69 -9.87 17.53 8.15
CA ALA A 69 -9.98 18.96 8.25
C ALA A 69 -11.21 19.33 9.07
N GLU A 70 -11.07 20.35 9.91
CA GLU A 70 -12.15 20.98 10.65
C GLU A 70 -12.24 22.44 10.27
N LEU A 71 -13.41 22.86 9.79
CA LEU A 71 -13.77 24.26 9.61
C LEU A 71 -14.57 24.69 10.83
N LYS A 72 -14.06 25.69 11.55
CA LYS A 72 -14.81 26.39 12.60
C LYS A 72 -15.27 27.74 12.07
N HIS A 73 -16.58 27.97 12.14
CA HIS A 73 -17.22 29.23 11.77
C HIS A 73 -18.26 29.57 12.84
N ALA A 74 -18.03 30.64 13.61
CA ALA A 74 -18.82 30.96 14.80
C ALA A 74 -18.97 29.74 15.75
N ASP A 75 -20.19 29.31 16.05
CA ASP A 75 -20.50 28.17 16.92
C ASP A 75 -20.66 26.84 16.14
N GLU A 76 -20.42 26.84 14.83
CA GLU A 76 -20.55 25.67 13.97
C GLU A 76 -19.18 25.05 13.64
N THR A 77 -19.13 23.72 13.63
CA THR A 77 -17.95 22.96 13.21
C THR A 77 -18.34 21.99 12.11
N SER A 78 -17.75 22.16 10.93
CA SER A 78 -17.85 21.23 9.81
C SER A 78 -16.57 20.38 9.74
N VAL A 79 -16.72 19.09 9.48
CA VAL A 79 -15.60 18.14 9.40
C VAL A 79 -15.54 17.48 8.03
N SER A 80 -14.33 17.28 7.51
CA SER A 80 -14.13 16.46 6.31
C SER A 80 -14.22 14.97 6.63
N SER A 81 -14.30 14.15 5.58
CA SER A 81 -13.97 12.72 5.68
C SER A 81 -12.54 12.52 6.20
N ASP A 82 -12.32 11.38 6.86
CA ASP A 82 -11.00 10.98 7.32
C ASP A 82 -10.08 10.64 6.14
N ILE A 83 -8.88 11.18 6.19
CA ILE A 83 -7.76 10.87 5.30
C ILE A 83 -6.84 9.90 6.05
N VAL A 84 -6.70 8.69 5.50
CA VAL A 84 -5.87 7.64 6.09
C VAL A 84 -4.52 7.60 5.39
N VAL A 85 -3.45 7.85 6.15
CA VAL A 85 -2.07 7.71 5.71
C VAL A 85 -1.48 6.47 6.36
N ARG A 86 -1.09 5.47 5.56
CA ARG A 86 -0.43 4.27 6.08
C ARG A 86 1.07 4.42 6.00
N VAL A 87 1.73 4.33 7.14
CA VAL A 87 3.18 4.36 7.28
C VAL A 87 3.69 2.94 7.38
N VAL A 88 4.54 2.57 6.42
CA VAL A 88 5.13 1.24 6.33
C VAL A 88 6.63 1.32 6.55
N LYS A 89 7.17 0.33 7.27
CA LYS A 89 8.61 0.21 7.45
C LYS A 89 9.22 -0.29 6.15
N ARG A 90 10.25 0.39 5.67
CA ARG A 90 11.05 -0.09 4.55
C ARG A 90 11.81 -1.34 4.98
N SER A 91 11.79 -2.39 4.14
CA SER A 91 12.62 -3.57 4.35
C SER A 91 14.10 -3.17 4.40
N SER A 92 14.81 -3.69 5.40
CA SER A 92 16.25 -3.56 5.53
C SER A 92 16.99 -4.29 4.40
N PRO A 93 18.26 -3.94 4.12
CA PRO A 93 19.07 -4.67 3.16
C PRO A 93 19.16 -6.18 3.49
N LEU A 94 19.27 -6.53 4.78
CA LEU A 94 19.33 -7.92 5.23
C LEU A 94 18.03 -8.68 4.92
N GLU A 95 16.87 -8.08 5.24
CA GLU A 95 15.56 -8.67 4.92
C GLU A 95 15.37 -8.84 3.41
N ARG A 96 15.88 -7.88 2.62
CA ARG A 96 15.83 -7.96 1.16
C ARG A 96 16.68 -9.13 0.63
N THR A 97 17.89 -9.31 1.16
CA THR A 97 18.75 -10.44 0.78
C THR A 97 18.12 -11.77 1.13
N ALA A 98 17.61 -11.92 2.36
CA ALA A 98 16.90 -13.12 2.80
C ALA A 98 15.68 -13.42 1.91
N TYR A 99 14.93 -12.40 1.50
CA TYR A 99 13.81 -12.56 0.57
C TYR A 99 14.28 -13.02 -0.82
N ILE A 100 15.35 -12.45 -1.37
CA ILE A 100 15.91 -12.88 -2.66
C ILE A 100 16.38 -14.34 -2.59
N GLU A 101 17.04 -14.73 -1.51
CA GLU A 101 17.46 -16.11 -1.29
C GLU A 101 16.28 -17.07 -1.19
N LEU A 102 15.21 -16.69 -0.48
CA LEU A 102 13.97 -17.45 -0.42
C LEU A 102 13.37 -17.65 -1.82
N ILE A 103 13.26 -16.58 -2.62
CA ILE A 103 12.75 -16.68 -4.00
C ILE A 103 13.62 -17.61 -4.85
N ASN A 104 14.95 -17.53 -4.74
CA ASN A 104 15.85 -18.40 -5.47
C ASN A 104 15.71 -19.88 -5.04
N LYS A 105 15.47 -20.14 -3.74
CA LYS A 105 15.17 -21.50 -3.25
C LYS A 105 13.83 -22.00 -3.81
N ILE A 106 12.80 -21.16 -3.79
CA ILE A 106 11.47 -21.49 -4.32
C ILE A 106 11.55 -21.85 -5.81
N GLN A 107 12.21 -21.03 -6.63
CA GLN A 107 12.34 -21.27 -8.07
C GLN A 107 13.01 -22.59 -8.41
N LYS A 108 13.96 -23.05 -7.58
CA LYS A 108 14.59 -24.36 -7.76
C LYS A 108 13.66 -25.53 -7.47
N GLN A 109 12.67 -25.32 -6.60
CA GLN A 109 11.72 -26.35 -6.19
C GLN A 109 10.41 -26.31 -7.00
N GLU A 110 10.13 -25.19 -7.66
CA GLU A 110 8.89 -24.95 -8.43
C GLU A 110 8.66 -25.99 -9.53
N SER A 111 9.71 -26.48 -10.18
CA SER A 111 9.62 -27.52 -11.21
C SER A 111 9.58 -28.96 -10.67
N GLU A 112 9.83 -29.16 -9.38
CA GLU A 112 10.03 -30.48 -8.78
C GLU A 112 8.88 -30.89 -7.85
N LEU A 113 8.16 -29.93 -7.27
CA LEU A 113 7.18 -30.17 -6.22
C LEU A 113 5.75 -29.88 -6.68
N SER A 114 4.81 -30.74 -6.30
CA SER A 114 3.38 -30.42 -6.38
C SER A 114 2.99 -29.28 -5.42
N ALA A 115 1.81 -28.68 -5.60
CA ALA A 115 1.33 -27.59 -4.74
C ALA A 115 1.33 -27.98 -3.24
N LYS A 116 0.87 -29.19 -2.92
CA LYS A 116 0.84 -29.72 -1.55
C LYS A 116 2.24 -29.90 -0.96
N GLU A 117 3.17 -30.44 -1.74
CA GLU A 117 4.56 -30.62 -1.33
C GLU A 117 5.27 -29.27 -1.15
N MET A 118 4.98 -28.30 -2.03
CA MET A 118 5.50 -26.94 -1.93
C MET A 118 5.02 -26.26 -0.65
N VAL A 119 3.75 -26.40 -0.24
CA VAL A 119 3.27 -25.88 1.05
C VAL A 119 4.03 -26.55 2.21
N GLY A 120 4.21 -27.87 2.16
CA GLY A 120 5.00 -28.60 3.16
C GLY A 120 6.47 -28.19 3.21
N TRP A 121 7.06 -27.77 2.09
CA TRP A 121 8.41 -27.25 2.02
C TRP A 121 8.52 -25.81 2.52
N LEU A 122 7.57 -24.95 2.13
CA LEU A 122 7.50 -23.53 2.53
C LEU A 122 7.35 -23.39 4.04
N THR A 123 6.47 -24.18 4.65
CA THR A 123 6.25 -24.15 6.12
C THR A 123 7.48 -24.56 6.95
N LYS A 124 8.48 -25.18 6.33
CA LYS A 124 9.77 -25.51 6.97
C LYS A 124 10.84 -24.43 6.79
N GLN A 125 10.61 -23.46 5.92
CA GLN A 125 11.58 -22.37 5.71
C GLN A 125 11.54 -21.39 6.88
N PRO A 126 12.69 -20.98 7.45
CA PRO A 126 12.73 -20.11 8.62
C PRO A 126 12.14 -18.72 8.37
N GLU A 127 12.06 -18.28 7.12
CA GLU A 127 11.55 -16.98 6.69
C GLU A 127 10.01 -16.96 6.53
N ILE A 128 9.37 -18.13 6.41
CA ILE A 128 7.93 -18.27 6.19
C ILE A 128 7.20 -18.26 7.54
N ASP A 129 6.09 -17.52 7.58
CA ASP A 129 5.15 -17.51 8.70
C ASP A 129 3.99 -18.48 8.42
N SER A 130 3.34 -18.32 7.27
CA SER A 130 2.22 -19.17 6.85
C SER A 130 2.26 -19.43 5.35
N ALA A 131 1.72 -20.57 4.94
CA ALA A 131 1.53 -20.93 3.54
C ALA A 131 0.30 -21.82 3.38
N GLY A 132 -0.29 -21.82 2.18
CA GLY A 132 -1.43 -22.65 1.89
C GLY A 132 -1.69 -22.79 0.41
N GLU A 133 -2.51 -23.78 0.07
CA GLU A 133 -3.01 -23.96 -1.29
C GLU A 133 -4.18 -22.99 -1.54
N SER A 134 -4.31 -22.55 -2.78
CA SER A 134 -5.52 -21.88 -3.25
C SER A 134 -6.70 -22.83 -3.20
N ALA A 135 -7.88 -22.32 -2.85
CA ALA A 135 -9.11 -23.11 -2.76
C ALA A 135 -9.49 -23.83 -4.07
N THR A 136 -8.99 -23.35 -5.21
CA THR A 136 -9.23 -23.95 -6.52
C THR A 136 -8.11 -24.88 -7.01
N GLY A 137 -7.13 -25.18 -6.16
CA GLY A 137 -5.95 -25.99 -6.51
C GLY A 137 -4.98 -25.26 -7.45
N GLY A 138 -3.79 -25.85 -7.63
CA GLY A 138 -2.81 -25.41 -8.64
C GLY A 138 -2.05 -24.12 -8.31
N SER A 139 -2.31 -23.46 -7.18
CA SER A 139 -1.49 -22.34 -6.73
C SER A 139 -1.28 -22.37 -5.23
N VAL A 140 -0.14 -21.81 -4.82
CA VAL A 140 0.28 -21.77 -3.42
C VAL A 140 0.48 -20.31 -3.04
N TRP A 141 -0.04 -19.89 -1.90
CA TRP A 141 0.25 -18.59 -1.31
C TRP A 141 1.14 -18.77 -0.09
N TYR A 142 1.90 -17.75 0.24
CA TYR A 142 2.67 -17.70 1.49
C TYR A 142 2.79 -16.28 2.01
N THR A 143 2.98 -16.16 3.33
CA THR A 143 3.32 -14.93 4.04
C THR A 143 4.65 -15.15 4.76
N THR A 144 5.58 -14.22 4.63
CA THR A 144 6.83 -14.24 5.38
C THR A 144 6.62 -13.65 6.77
N LYS A 145 7.53 -13.91 7.71
CA LYS A 145 7.48 -13.32 9.07
C LYS A 145 7.54 -11.79 9.09
N GLN A 146 7.98 -11.19 8.00
CA GLN A 146 8.02 -9.73 7.79
C GLN A 146 6.74 -9.18 7.16
N GLY A 147 5.74 -10.02 6.91
CA GLY A 147 4.45 -9.62 6.33
C GLY A 147 4.43 -9.56 4.80
N THR A 148 5.51 -9.94 4.10
CA THR A 148 5.52 -10.02 2.64
C THR A 148 4.66 -11.20 2.19
N ARG A 149 3.75 -10.97 1.25
CA ARG A 149 2.92 -12.02 0.66
C ARG A 149 3.43 -12.39 -0.73
N GLY A 150 3.52 -13.68 -0.99
CA GLY A 150 3.86 -14.22 -2.30
C GLY A 150 2.87 -15.30 -2.75
N ALA A 151 2.90 -15.59 -4.05
CA ALA A 151 2.10 -16.64 -4.65
C ALA A 151 2.88 -17.34 -5.76
N LEU A 152 2.64 -18.65 -5.91
CA LEU A 152 3.24 -19.53 -6.90
C LEU A 152 2.15 -20.19 -7.72
N LEU A 153 2.40 -20.31 -9.02
CA LEU A 153 1.50 -20.90 -10.00
C LEU A 153 2.09 -22.24 -10.43
N LEU A 154 1.57 -23.32 -9.84
CA LEU A 154 2.07 -24.69 -9.95
C LEU A 154 1.12 -25.63 -10.71
N GLY A 155 0.05 -25.08 -11.28
CA GLY A 155 -0.95 -25.85 -12.02
C GLY A 155 -0.37 -26.42 -13.32
N GLU A 156 -0.89 -27.55 -13.76
CA GLU A 156 -0.56 -28.10 -15.08
C GLU A 156 -1.05 -27.18 -16.20
N ALA A 157 -0.38 -27.19 -17.34
CA ALA A 157 -0.76 -26.39 -18.50
C ALA A 157 -2.23 -26.61 -18.89
N GLY A 158 -3.01 -25.53 -18.98
CA GLY A 158 -4.45 -25.58 -19.27
C GLY A 158 -5.35 -25.66 -18.02
N SER A 159 -4.77 -25.73 -16.81
CA SER A 159 -5.51 -25.65 -15.55
C SER A 159 -5.44 -24.26 -14.91
N LYS A 160 -6.33 -23.98 -13.95
CA LYS A 160 -6.27 -22.76 -13.14
C LYS A 160 -5.02 -22.82 -12.25
N GLY A 161 -4.23 -21.75 -12.24
CA GLY A 161 -2.95 -21.73 -11.52
C GLY A 161 -1.76 -22.22 -12.34
N ALA A 162 -1.94 -22.49 -13.65
CA ALA A 162 -0.85 -22.87 -14.53
C ALA A 162 0.13 -21.73 -14.79
N THR A 163 1.42 -22.05 -14.79
CA THR A 163 2.44 -21.15 -15.34
C THR A 163 2.21 -21.07 -16.86
N VAL A 164 1.89 -19.87 -17.38
CA VAL A 164 1.69 -19.69 -18.83
C VAL A 164 2.99 -20.10 -19.52
N GLN A 165 2.94 -21.17 -20.33
CA GLN A 165 4.06 -21.60 -21.15
C GLN A 165 4.60 -20.37 -21.89
N LYS A 166 5.87 -20.00 -21.65
CA LYS A 166 6.55 -18.98 -22.44
C LYS A 166 6.34 -19.34 -23.91
N TRP A 167 5.64 -18.50 -24.66
CA TRP A 167 5.47 -18.65 -26.10
C TRP A 167 6.86 -18.81 -26.73
N ARG A 168 7.26 -20.05 -27.04
CA ARG A 168 8.43 -20.30 -27.86
C ARG A 168 8.05 -19.86 -29.26
N ARG A 169 8.75 -18.84 -29.79
CA ARG A 169 8.63 -18.49 -31.20
C ARG A 169 8.87 -19.77 -32.03
N PRO A 170 8.01 -20.10 -33.00
CA PRO A 170 8.28 -21.19 -33.93
C PRO A 170 9.66 -20.97 -34.56
N SER A 171 10.46 -22.05 -34.69
CA SER A 171 11.72 -21.95 -35.42
C SER A 171 11.42 -21.59 -36.89
N PRO A 172 12.21 -20.75 -37.56
CA PRO A 172 11.90 -20.29 -38.91
C PRO A 172 11.97 -21.38 -39.99
N ASN A 173 12.36 -22.62 -39.66
CA ASN A 173 12.79 -23.61 -40.65
C ASN A 173 11.82 -24.78 -40.85
N SER A 174 10.52 -24.59 -40.67
CA SER A 174 9.52 -25.67 -40.88
C SER A 174 8.45 -25.35 -41.93
N CYS A 175 8.83 -24.64 -43.00
CA CYS A 175 8.09 -24.68 -44.26
C CYS A 175 8.92 -25.47 -45.28
N SER A 176 8.64 -26.76 -45.42
CA SER A 176 8.99 -27.55 -46.60
C SER A 176 7.76 -27.55 -47.50
N LEU A 177 7.91 -27.02 -48.72
CA LEU A 177 6.94 -27.16 -49.81
C LEU A 177 6.88 -28.60 -50.31
#